data_AF-A0A1G7CUS7-F1
#
_entry.id   AF-A0A1G7CUS7-F1
#
_cell.length_a   1.000
_cell.length_b   1.000
_cell.length_c   1.000
_cell.angle_alpha   90.00
_cell.angle_beta   90.00
_cell.angle_gamma   90.00
#
_symmetry.space_group_name_H-M   'P 1'
#
loop_
_entity.id
_entity.type
_entity.pdbx_description
1 polymer ?
#
loop_
_entity_poly.entity_id
_entity_poly.type
_entity_poly.pdbx_seq_one_letter_code
_entity_poly.pdbx_strand_id
1 'polypeptide(L)'
;MTTTPTAAADLSAARERLRASLPETLHRALDAYDAFAARPVPEDAKEFGAWQSGCKAVLAHIDLLLKLAGRVGLDLSGPTDDHPDALSDLLARARAAVGDGTEDEDDAPDD
;
A
#
# COMPACT_ATOMS: atom_id res chain seq x y z
N MET A 1 -24.82 -9.90 38.96
CA MET A 1 -25.34 -9.35 37.68
C MET A 1 -24.18 -9.29 36.70
N THR A 2 -24.06 -10.30 35.84
CA THR A 2 -23.00 -10.41 34.82
C THR A 2 -23.66 -10.41 33.45
N THR A 3 -23.78 -9.23 32.85
CA THR A 3 -24.23 -9.04 31.46
C THR A 3 -23.16 -8.23 30.73
N THR A 4 -22.16 -8.93 30.20
CA THR A 4 -21.09 -8.33 29.39
C THR A 4 -20.62 -9.17 28.17
N PRO A 5 -20.93 -10.49 28.00
CA PRO A 5 -20.35 -11.25 26.89
C PRO A 5 -20.91 -10.87 25.51
N THR A 6 -22.18 -10.45 25.42
CA THR A 6 -22.83 -10.07 24.14
C THR A 6 -22.23 -8.81 23.54
N ALA A 7 -22.03 -7.75 24.33
CA ALA A 7 -21.50 -6.48 23.82
C ALA A 7 -20.05 -6.60 23.30
N ALA A 8 -19.22 -7.42 23.96
CA ALA A 8 -17.86 -7.70 23.50
C ALA A 8 -17.86 -8.51 22.19
N ALA A 9 -18.76 -9.49 22.06
CA ALA A 9 -18.95 -10.25 20.83
C ALA A 9 -19.43 -9.37 19.66
N ASP A 10 -20.37 -8.45 19.91
CA ASP A 10 -20.88 -7.50 18.91
C ASP A 10 -19.78 -6.56 18.41
N LEU A 11 -18.94 -6.05 19.32
CA LEU A 11 -17.80 -5.20 18.95
C LEU A 11 -16.74 -5.97 18.15
N SER A 12 -16.49 -7.23 18.50
CA SER A 12 -15.58 -8.10 17.74
C SER A 12 -16.10 -8.32 16.32
N ALA A 13 -17.39 -8.65 16.17
CA ALA A 13 -18.04 -8.83 14.87
C ALA A 13 -18.02 -7.55 14.03
N ALA A 14 -18.26 -6.38 14.65
CA ALA A 14 -18.16 -5.09 13.98
C ALA A 14 -16.73 -4.80 13.48
N ARG A 15 -15.71 -5.09 14.29
CA ARG A 15 -14.29 -4.94 13.89
C ARG A 15 -13.94 -5.87 12.73
N GLU A 16 -14.43 -7.11 12.74
CA GLU A 16 -14.17 -8.07 11.66
C GLU A 16 -14.82 -7.63 10.35
N ARG A 17 -16.07 -7.15 10.41
CA ARG A 17 -16.74 -6.57 9.24
C ARG A 17 -16.00 -5.35 8.69
N LEU A 18 -15.48 -4.51 9.57
CA LEU A 18 -14.66 -3.36 9.16
C LEU A 18 -13.37 -3.82 8.48
N ARG A 19 -12.65 -4.80 9.04
CA ARG A 19 -11.44 -5.36 8.40
C ARG A 19 -11.72 -5.87 7.00
N ALA A 20 -12.81 -6.61 6.83
CA ALA A 20 -13.17 -7.21 5.54
C ALA A 20 -13.55 -6.16 4.47
N SER A 21 -14.19 -5.05 4.88
CA SER A 21 -14.74 -4.06 3.93
C SER A 21 -13.85 -2.84 3.69
N LEU A 22 -12.92 -2.53 4.61
CA LEU A 22 -12.07 -1.35 4.52
C LEU A 22 -11.15 -1.32 3.29
N PRO A 23 -10.49 -2.41 2.87
CA PRO A 23 -9.61 -2.38 1.69
C PRO A 23 -10.35 -1.94 0.42
N GLU A 24 -11.51 -2.54 0.14
CA GLU A 24 -12.33 -2.16 -1.02
C GLU A 24 -12.89 -0.73 -0.89
N THR A 25 -13.20 -0.29 0.33
CA THR A 25 -13.67 1.08 0.57
C THR A 25 -12.56 2.10 0.31
N LEU A 26 -11.32 1.78 0.69
CA LEU A 26 -10.16 2.62 0.44
C LEU A 26 -9.90 2.77 -1.06
N HIS A 27 -9.93 1.66 -1.82
CA HIS A 27 -9.79 1.70 -3.29
C HIS A 27 -10.86 2.58 -3.94
N ARG A 28 -12.14 2.40 -3.56
CA ARG A 28 -13.23 3.23 -4.09
C ARG A 28 -13.05 4.72 -3.76
N ALA A 29 -12.53 5.05 -2.58
CA ALA A 29 -12.27 6.44 -2.20
C ALA A 29 -11.14 7.06 -3.03
N LEU A 30 -10.09 6.29 -3.35
CA LEU A 30 -9.00 6.70 -4.23
C LEU A 30 -9.50 6.91 -5.67
N ASP A 31 -10.24 5.95 -6.22
CA ASP A 31 -10.82 6.08 -7.56
C ASP A 31 -11.73 7.31 -7.68
N ALA A 32 -12.54 7.57 -6.65
CA ALA A 32 -13.42 8.74 -6.60
C ALA A 32 -12.62 10.05 -6.52
N TYR A 33 -11.51 10.06 -5.79
CA TYR A 33 -10.59 11.21 -5.75
C TYR A 33 -10.00 11.46 -7.13
N ASP A 34 -9.42 10.45 -7.75
CA ASP A 34 -8.76 10.58 -9.06
C ASP A 34 -9.75 11.05 -10.13
N ALA A 35 -10.95 10.46 -10.16
CA ALA A 35 -12.01 10.87 -11.09
C ALA A 35 -12.46 12.33 -10.84
N PHE A 36 -12.56 12.76 -9.58
CA PHE A 36 -12.97 14.13 -9.25
C PHE A 36 -11.86 15.15 -9.55
N ALA A 37 -10.62 14.82 -9.23
CA ALA A 37 -9.46 15.66 -9.44
C ALA A 37 -9.07 15.80 -10.92
N ALA A 38 -9.34 14.77 -11.74
CA ALA A 38 -9.12 14.80 -13.18
C ALA A 38 -10.09 15.73 -13.95
N ARG A 39 -11.15 16.24 -13.30
CA ARG A 39 -12.05 17.22 -13.90
C ARG A 39 -11.29 18.53 -14.18
N PRO A 40 -11.67 19.29 -15.22
CA PRO A 40 -11.08 20.59 -15.48
C PRO A 40 -11.14 21.50 -14.25
N VAL A 41 -10.02 22.14 -13.92
CA VAL A 41 -9.93 23.09 -12.82
C VAL A 41 -10.75 24.33 -13.19
N PRO A 42 -11.75 24.75 -12.38
CA PRO A 42 -12.55 25.92 -12.68
C PRO A 42 -11.72 27.21 -12.63
N GLU A 43 -12.01 28.13 -13.55
CA GLU A 43 -11.38 29.46 -13.58
C GLU A 43 -12.07 30.46 -12.64
N ASP A 44 -13.37 30.28 -12.41
CA ASP A 44 -14.12 31.11 -11.45
C ASP A 44 -13.67 30.80 -10.02
N ALA A 45 -13.41 31.84 -9.22
CA ALA A 45 -12.87 31.69 -7.88
C ALA A 45 -13.81 30.95 -6.91
N LYS A 46 -15.13 31.12 -7.06
CA LYS A 46 -16.11 30.44 -6.21
C LYS A 46 -16.20 28.96 -6.58
N GLU A 47 -16.22 28.67 -7.88
CA GLU A 47 -16.21 27.29 -8.38
C GLU A 47 -14.89 26.57 -8.04
N PHE A 48 -13.76 27.27 -8.15
CA PHE A 48 -12.47 26.75 -7.71
C PHE A 48 -12.48 26.43 -6.22
N GLY A 49 -13.01 27.32 -5.39
CA GLY A 49 -13.13 27.08 -3.95
C GLY A 49 -13.96 25.84 -3.62
N ALA A 50 -15.05 25.61 -4.37
CA ALA A 50 -15.88 24.40 -4.22
C ALA A 50 -15.15 23.14 -4.69
N TRP A 51 -14.48 23.18 -5.84
CA TRP A 51 -13.65 22.08 -6.35
C TRP A 51 -12.54 21.70 -5.36
N GLN A 52 -11.77 22.70 -4.92
CA GLN A 52 -10.65 22.54 -3.99
C GLN A 52 -11.12 21.96 -2.64
N SER A 53 -12.26 22.43 -2.14
CA SER A 53 -12.88 21.92 -0.91
C SER A 53 -13.37 20.48 -1.06
N GLY A 54 -13.91 20.12 -2.23
CA GLY A 54 -14.24 18.74 -2.59
C GLY A 54 -13.02 17.82 -2.52
N CYS A 55 -11.91 18.21 -3.16
CA CYS A 55 -10.66 17.45 -3.11
C CYS A 55 -10.17 17.24 -1.66
N LYS A 56 -10.16 18.31 -0.85
CA LYS A 56 -9.79 18.22 0.57
C LYS A 56 -10.69 17.27 1.35
N ALA A 57 -11.99 17.29 1.11
CA ALA A 57 -12.94 16.43 1.80
C ALA A 57 -12.68 14.94 1.50
N VAL A 58 -12.38 14.59 0.26
CA VAL A 58 -12.05 13.20 -0.11
C VAL A 58 -10.73 12.75 0.51
N LEU A 59 -9.70 13.60 0.48
CA LEU A 59 -8.42 13.30 1.13
C LEU A 59 -8.58 13.10 2.65
N ALA A 60 -9.40 13.92 3.30
CA ALA A 60 -9.74 13.74 4.71
C ALA A 60 -10.51 12.43 4.97
N HIS A 61 -11.39 12.04 4.04
CA HIS A 61 -12.07 10.75 4.12
C HIS A 61 -11.10 9.56 4.03
N ILE A 62 -10.16 9.60 3.09
CA ILE A 62 -9.12 8.57 2.93
C ILE A 62 -8.26 8.46 4.20
N ASP A 63 -7.81 9.60 4.75
CA ASP A 63 -7.06 9.62 6.01
C ASP A 63 -7.84 9.01 7.19
N LEU A 64 -9.14 9.25 7.29
CA LEU A 64 -9.99 8.63 8.30
C LEU A 64 -10.10 7.10 8.11
N LEU A 65 -10.20 6.63 6.86
CA LEU A 65 -10.22 5.19 6.56
C LEU A 65 -8.90 4.52 6.95
N LEU A 66 -7.75 5.13 6.64
CA LEU A 66 -6.43 4.61 7.03
C LEU A 66 -6.28 4.54 8.56
N LYS A 67 -6.70 5.59 9.28
CA LYS A 67 -6.73 5.58 10.75
C LYS A 67 -7.63 4.49 11.30
N LEU A 68 -8.79 4.25 10.67
CA LEU A 68 -9.69 3.18 11.08
C LEU A 68 -9.09 1.80 10.81
N ALA A 69 -8.42 1.61 9.68
CA ALA A 69 -7.70 0.38 9.33
C ALA A 69 -6.63 0.04 10.38
N GLY A 70 -5.81 1.02 10.78
CA GLY A 70 -4.84 0.83 11.85
C GLY A 70 -5.48 0.45 13.19
N ARG A 71 -6.64 1.02 13.54
CA ARG A 71 -7.38 0.68 14.78
C ARG A 71 -7.98 -0.72 14.77
N VAL A 72 -8.34 -1.25 13.61
CA VAL A 72 -8.83 -2.64 13.51
C VAL A 72 -7.69 -3.62 13.32
N GLY A 73 -6.43 -3.18 13.19
CA GLY A 73 -5.27 -4.05 13.04
C GLY A 73 -5.16 -4.66 11.65
N LEU A 74 -5.63 -3.95 10.62
CA LEU A 74 -5.20 -4.23 9.24
C LEU A 74 -3.71 -3.90 9.15
N ASP A 75 -2.92 -4.83 8.62
CA ASP A 75 -1.55 -4.53 8.25
C ASP A 75 -1.57 -3.63 7.02
N LEU A 76 -1.07 -2.40 7.20
CA LEU A 76 -0.93 -1.41 6.14
C LEU A 76 0.49 -1.39 5.57
N SER A 77 1.41 -2.12 6.20
CA SER A 77 2.66 -2.52 5.57
C SER A 77 2.20 -3.48 4.47
N GLY A 78 2.36 -3.11 3.21
CA GLY A 78 2.00 -3.99 2.11
C GLY A 78 2.72 -5.34 2.22
N PRO A 79 2.46 -6.29 1.32
CA PRO A 79 3.43 -7.35 1.10
C PRO A 79 4.73 -6.65 0.66
N THR A 80 5.63 -6.38 1.61
CA THR A 80 7.03 -6.29 1.27
C THR A 80 7.30 -7.67 0.70
N ASP A 81 7.69 -7.75 -0.57
CA ASP A 81 8.37 -8.93 -1.10
C ASP A 81 9.74 -9.09 -0.40
N ASP A 82 9.77 -8.97 0.93
CA ASP A 82 10.78 -9.52 1.84
C ASP A 82 10.58 -11.05 1.87
N HIS A 83 10.51 -11.65 0.68
CA HIS A 83 10.88 -13.03 0.52
C HIS A 83 12.41 -13.03 0.61
N PRO A 84 13.01 -13.44 1.76
CA PRO A 84 14.46 -13.52 1.90
C PRO A 84 15.10 -14.37 0.80
N ASP A 85 14.30 -15.27 0.23
CA ASP A 85 14.64 -16.15 -0.89
C ASP A 85 14.82 -15.35 -2.20
N ALA A 86 13.95 -14.37 -2.49
CA ALA A 86 14.04 -13.57 -3.72
C ALA A 86 15.29 -12.67 -3.74
N LEU A 87 15.64 -12.09 -2.59
CA LEU A 87 16.88 -11.32 -2.44
C LEU A 87 18.11 -12.22 -2.49
N SER A 88 18.08 -13.40 -1.85
CA SER A 88 19.15 -14.40 -1.94
C SER A 88 19.37 -14.86 -3.37
N ASP A 89 18.30 -15.15 -4.11
CA ASP A 89 18.36 -15.59 -5.51
C ASP A 89 18.89 -14.49 -6.44
N LEU A 90 18.57 -13.22 -6.16
CA LEU A 90 19.14 -12.08 -6.88
C LEU A 90 20.65 -11.96 -6.61
N LEU A 91 21.08 -12.07 -5.35
CA LEU A 91 22.49 -12.00 -4.97
C LEU A 91 23.30 -13.19 -5.50
N ALA A 92 22.72 -14.39 -5.52
CA ALA A 92 23.36 -15.58 -6.07
C ALA A 92 23.63 -15.43 -7.57
N ARG A 93 22.64 -14.95 -8.34
CA ARG A 93 22.81 -14.66 -9.77
C ARG A 93 23.83 -13.57 -10.04
N ALA A 94 23.84 -12.51 -9.24
CA ALA A 94 24.82 -11.44 -9.36
C ALA A 94 26.27 -11.93 -9.11
N ARG A 95 26.47 -12.81 -8.12
CA ARG A 95 27.78 -13.41 -7.84
C ARG A 95 28.25 -14.34 -8.96
N ALA A 96 27.35 -15.17 -9.51
CA ALA A 96 27.67 -16.06 -10.63
C ALA A 96 28.10 -15.29 -11.88
N ALA A 97 27.44 -14.16 -12.18
CA ALA A 97 27.78 -13.33 -13.34
C ALA A 97 29.16 -12.64 -13.24
N VAL A 98 29.67 -12.44 -12.02
CA VAL A 98 30.98 -11.80 -11.77
C VAL A 98 32.12 -12.83 -11.68
N GLY A 99 31.82 -14.08 -11.31
CA GLY A 99 32.81 -15.13 -11.08
C GLY A 99 33.31 -15.89 -12.31
N ASP A 100 32.72 -15.69 -13.48
CA ASP A 100 33.01 -16.45 -14.72
C ASP A 100 33.92 -15.69 -15.72
N GLY A 101 34.54 -14.58 -15.29
CA GLY A 101 35.24 -13.65 -16.17
C GLY A 101 36.76 -13.54 -15.99
N THR A 102 37.42 -14.43 -15.24
CA THR A 102 38.86 -14.29 -14.91
C THR A 102 39.69 -15.56 -15.03
N GLU A 103 39.33 -16.50 -15.90
CA GLU A 103 40.19 -17.66 -16.20
C GLU A 103 40.21 -17.85 -17.71
N ASP A 104 41.06 -17.08 -18.41
CA ASP A 104 41.72 -17.46 -19.67
C ASP A 104 42.52 -16.25 -20.19
N GLU A 105 43.66 -15.95 -19.56
CA GLU A 105 44.72 -15.16 -20.23
C GLU A 105 46.11 -15.75 -19.91
N ASP A 106 46.61 -16.47 -20.91
CA ASP A 106 48.01 -16.67 -21.30
C ASP A 106 48.92 -17.56 -20.43
N ASP A 107 48.76 -18.87 -20.57
CA ASP A 107 49.89 -19.82 -20.47
C ASP A 107 50.46 -20.01 -21.88
N ALA A 108 51.28 -19.05 -22.33
CA ALA A 108 52.07 -19.19 -23.55
C ALA A 108 53.45 -19.76 -23.19
N PRO A 109 53.82 -20.98 -23.65
CA PRO A 109 55.17 -21.47 -23.48
C PRO A 109 56.09 -20.74 -24.46
N ASP A 110 57.04 -19.97 -23.93
CA ASP A 110 58.17 -19.42 -24.69
C ASP A 110 59.24 -20.52 -24.87
N ASP A 111 59.71 -20.65 -26.11
CA ASP A 111 60.55 -21.70 -26.71
C ASP A 111 61.93 -21.93 -26.02
#